data_AF-A0A0D9YLI5-F1
#
_entry.id   AF-A0A0D9YLI5-F1
#
_cell.length_a   1.000
_cell.length_b   1.000
_cell.length_c   1.000
_cell.angle_alpha   90.00
_cell.angle_beta   90.00
_cell.angle_gamma   90.00
#
_symmetry.space_group_name_H-M   'P 1'
#
loop_
_entity.id
_entity.type
_entity.pdbx_description
1 polymer ?
#
loop_
_entity_poly.entity_id
_entity_poly.type
_entity_poly.pdbx_seq_one_letter_code
_entity_poly.pdbx_strand_id
1 'polypeptide(L)'
;MMAAPLAAVRAIITCSASNKNNPPSARQQQQTTTTTATRVSPAALPSLLRTTAAAAATAALALAPPDALAAGGEFGILEGRSVALLHPLVMGGLFAYTLWAGYLGWQWRRVRTIQDEINELKKQLKPAAAAATPAAVAAGDSSSSSSSPPPSAPKSPVEIKIDELTEERKKLIKGSFRDRHFNAGSILLGLGVTESVGGALNTWFRTGKLFPGPHLFAGAAITVLWAAAAALVPAMQKGNETARSLHIALNAINVLLFIWQIPTGLEIVGKVFEFTTWP
;
A
#
# COMPACT_ATOMS: atom_id res chain seq x y z
N MET A 1 -26.47 -1.85 -53.96
CA MET A 1 -27.61 -1.56 -53.08
C MET A 1 -27.05 -1.25 -51.69
N MET A 2 -27.31 -0.03 -51.22
CA MET A 2 -26.89 0.48 -49.91
C MET A 2 -27.98 0.22 -48.86
N ALA A 3 -27.59 -0.20 -47.65
CA ALA A 3 -28.26 -0.08 -46.33
C ALA A 3 -27.74 -1.23 -45.43
N ALA A 4 -27.39 -1.10 -44.15
CA ALA A 4 -27.53 -0.04 -43.15
C ALA A 4 -26.43 -0.21 -42.06
N PRO A 5 -26.08 0.83 -41.26
CA PRO A 5 -25.12 0.69 -40.16
C PRO A 5 -25.82 0.35 -38.84
N LEU A 6 -25.17 -0.51 -38.04
CA LEU A 6 -25.55 -0.87 -36.67
C LEU A 6 -25.39 0.33 -35.73
N ALA A 7 -26.48 0.72 -35.08
CA ALA A 7 -26.53 1.78 -34.07
C ALA A 7 -25.86 1.33 -32.76
N ALA A 8 -24.90 2.13 -32.29
CA ALA A 8 -24.26 1.99 -30.99
C ALA A 8 -25.20 2.49 -29.89
N VAL A 9 -25.57 1.62 -28.95
CA VAL A 9 -26.31 1.99 -27.74
C VAL A 9 -25.32 2.59 -26.73
N ARG A 10 -25.34 3.92 -26.59
CA ARG A 10 -24.72 4.64 -25.46
C ARG A 10 -25.63 4.53 -24.24
N ALA A 11 -25.19 3.81 -23.21
CA ALA A 11 -25.81 3.87 -21.88
C ALA A 11 -25.42 5.19 -21.20
N ILE A 12 -26.41 6.05 -20.95
CA ILE A 12 -26.26 7.28 -20.15
C ILE A 12 -26.55 6.89 -18.69
N ILE A 13 -25.51 6.92 -17.85
CA ILE A 13 -25.67 6.79 -16.40
C ILE A 13 -25.85 8.20 -15.84
N THR A 14 -27.08 8.56 -15.49
CA THR A 14 -27.38 9.78 -14.74
C THR A 14 -27.20 9.53 -13.24
N CYS A 15 -26.23 10.23 -12.64
CA CYS A 15 -26.10 10.39 -11.20
C CYS A 15 -27.24 11.27 -10.68
N SER A 16 -27.95 10.82 -9.64
CA SER A 16 -28.83 11.69 -8.86
C SER A 16 -28.30 11.77 -7.43
N ALA A 17 -27.73 12.92 -7.10
CA ALA A 17 -27.34 13.30 -5.75
C ALA A 17 -28.58 13.74 -4.96
N SER A 18 -28.76 13.22 -3.74
CA SER A 18 -29.63 13.86 -2.76
C SER A 18 -28.94 13.83 -1.40
N ASN A 19 -28.68 15.03 -0.88
CA ASN A 19 -28.13 15.30 0.43
C ASN A 19 -29.20 16.09 1.20
N LYS A 20 -29.57 15.65 2.42
CA LYS A 20 -29.97 16.49 3.58
C LYS A 20 -30.43 15.65 4.78
N ASN A 21 -29.63 15.72 5.86
CA ASN A 21 -29.97 15.87 7.29
C ASN A 21 -31.25 15.24 7.89
N ASN A 22 -31.05 14.21 8.72
CA ASN A 22 -31.53 13.87 10.10
C ASN A 22 -32.79 14.56 10.77
N PRO A 23 -33.39 13.95 11.82
CA PRO A 23 -34.72 13.31 11.82
C PRO A 23 -35.74 13.96 12.80
N PRO A 24 -36.93 13.36 13.00
CA PRO A 24 -37.47 13.29 14.36
C PRO A 24 -38.05 11.93 14.78
N SER A 25 -38.01 11.72 16.10
CA SER A 25 -38.66 10.66 16.87
C SER A 25 -40.13 11.00 17.13
N ALA A 26 -41.04 10.02 17.06
CA ALA A 26 -42.09 9.74 18.07
C ALA A 26 -43.25 8.86 17.52
N ARG A 27 -43.38 7.68 18.16
CA ARG A 27 -44.61 7.12 18.78
C ARG A 27 -45.85 6.73 17.94
N GLN A 28 -46.24 5.47 18.17
CA GLN A 28 -47.59 4.86 18.17
C GLN A 28 -48.26 4.57 16.82
N GLN A 29 -48.47 3.28 16.53
CA GLN A 29 -49.76 2.63 16.82
C GLN A 29 -49.64 1.11 16.77
N GLN A 30 -50.18 0.47 17.81
CA GLN A 30 -50.37 -0.97 17.94
C GLN A 30 -51.50 -1.43 17.01
N GLN A 31 -51.27 -2.49 16.24
CA GLN A 31 -52.34 -3.36 15.78
C GLN A 31 -52.14 -4.76 16.38
N THR A 32 -53.11 -5.12 17.20
CA THR A 32 -53.32 -6.42 17.81
C THR A 32 -53.84 -7.41 16.78
N THR A 33 -53.10 -8.49 16.55
CA THR A 33 -53.66 -9.74 16.02
C THR A 33 -53.39 -10.85 17.02
N THR A 34 -54.49 -11.28 17.64
CA THR A 34 -54.59 -12.42 18.54
C THR A 34 -54.22 -13.70 17.78
N THR A 35 -53.23 -14.45 18.25
CA THR A 35 -53.06 -15.86 17.87
C THR A 35 -52.63 -16.67 19.08
N THR A 36 -53.40 -17.72 19.29
CA THR A 36 -53.45 -18.71 20.37
C THR A 36 -52.09 -19.16 20.90
N ALA A 37 -51.86 -18.96 22.21
CA ALA A 37 -50.72 -19.50 22.94
C ALA A 37 -50.95 -20.98 23.28
N THR A 38 -50.17 -21.87 22.68
CA THR A 38 -49.93 -23.22 23.24
C THR A 38 -48.67 -23.15 24.10
N ARG A 39 -48.86 -23.39 25.39
CA ARG A 39 -47.82 -23.39 26.43
C ARG A 39 -46.97 -24.66 26.28
N VAL A 40 -45.70 -24.51 25.91
CA VAL A 40 -44.70 -25.57 26.02
C VAL A 40 -43.65 -25.14 27.04
N SER A 41 -43.52 -25.91 28.13
CA SER A 41 -42.49 -25.74 29.16
C SER A 41 -41.08 -25.94 28.57
N PRO A 42 -40.03 -25.28 29.11
CA PRO A 42 -38.67 -25.50 28.62
C PRO A 42 -38.14 -26.81 29.22
N ALA A 43 -38.11 -27.86 28.42
CA ALA A 43 -37.31 -29.04 28.73
C ALA A 43 -35.83 -28.69 28.55
N ALA A 44 -35.04 -28.93 29.59
CA ALA A 44 -33.60 -28.75 29.61
C ALA A 44 -32.95 -29.57 28.48
N LEU A 45 -32.19 -28.88 27.61
CA LEU A 45 -31.37 -29.53 26.59
C LEU A 45 -30.12 -30.14 27.25
N PRO A 46 -29.75 -31.40 26.93
CA PRO A 46 -28.51 -31.99 27.42
C PRO A 46 -27.30 -31.30 26.80
N SER A 47 -26.35 -30.95 27.67
CA SER A 47 -25.08 -30.28 27.43
C SER A 47 -24.02 -31.17 26.75
N LEU A 48 -24.38 -31.83 25.66
CA LEU A 48 -23.52 -32.82 24.99
C LEU A 48 -23.28 -32.54 23.50
N LEU A 49 -23.14 -31.26 23.15
CA LEU A 49 -22.76 -30.85 21.79
C LEU A 49 -21.75 -29.69 21.81
N ARG A 50 -20.64 -29.85 22.52
CA ARG A 50 -19.52 -28.88 22.50
C ARG A 50 -18.12 -29.49 22.33
N THR A 51 -18.01 -30.78 22.02
CA THR A 51 -16.71 -31.46 21.95
C THR A 51 -16.43 -32.24 20.65
N THR A 52 -17.16 -31.99 19.56
CA THR A 52 -16.90 -32.70 18.29
C THR A 52 -16.27 -31.86 17.19
N ALA A 53 -16.09 -30.54 17.37
CA ALA A 53 -15.41 -29.71 16.36
C ALA A 53 -13.87 -29.90 16.36
N ALA A 54 -13.28 -30.42 17.44
CA ALA A 54 -11.83 -30.61 17.55
C ALA A 54 -11.33 -31.96 16.99
N ALA A 55 -12.22 -32.94 16.78
CA ALA A 55 -11.84 -34.27 16.26
C ALA A 55 -11.85 -34.36 14.72
N ALA A 56 -12.63 -33.50 14.05
CA ALA A 56 -12.64 -33.44 12.59
C ALA A 56 -11.38 -32.76 12.01
N ALA A 57 -10.81 -31.78 12.75
CA ALA A 57 -9.59 -31.09 12.36
C ALA A 57 -8.32 -31.96 12.49
N THR A 58 -8.32 -32.94 13.40
CA THR A 58 -7.21 -33.88 13.59
C THR A 58 -7.30 -35.10 12.66
N ALA A 59 -8.50 -35.53 12.26
CA ALA A 59 -8.67 -36.61 11.29
C ALA A 59 -8.21 -36.24 9.87
N ALA A 60 -8.31 -34.97 9.48
CA ALA A 60 -7.80 -34.47 8.20
C ALA A 60 -6.25 -34.40 8.15
N LEU A 61 -5.57 -34.49 9.31
CA LEU A 61 -4.11 -34.48 9.41
C LEU A 61 -3.49 -35.89 9.38
N ALA A 62 -4.31 -36.95 9.47
CA ALA A 62 -3.85 -38.35 9.57
C ALA A 62 -3.79 -39.10 8.24
N LEU A 63 -4.30 -38.52 7.15
CA LEU A 63 -4.12 -39.05 5.81
C LEU A 63 -2.89 -38.37 5.20
N ALA A 64 -1.74 -39.05 5.26
CA ALA A 64 -0.63 -38.71 4.39
C ALA A 64 -1.15 -38.78 2.94
N PRO A 65 -1.18 -37.65 2.20
CA PRO A 65 -1.55 -37.72 0.80
C PRO A 65 -0.51 -38.59 0.10
N PRO A 66 -0.91 -39.47 -0.85
CA PRO A 66 0.07 -40.16 -1.68
C PRO A 66 1.06 -39.14 -2.24
N ASP A 67 2.32 -39.57 -2.39
CA ASP A 67 3.39 -38.74 -2.93
C ASP A 67 2.87 -38.00 -4.16
N ALA A 68 2.96 -36.68 -4.09
CA ALA A 68 2.44 -35.79 -5.11
C ALA A 68 3.31 -35.93 -6.36
N LEU A 69 2.99 -36.97 -7.14
CA LEU A 69 3.26 -36.95 -8.55
C LEU A 69 2.54 -35.73 -9.12
N ALA A 70 3.13 -35.13 -10.16
CA ALA A 70 2.46 -34.12 -10.97
C ALA A 70 1.01 -34.57 -11.23
N ALA A 71 0.05 -33.67 -11.43
CA ALA A 71 -1.36 -34.00 -11.71
C ALA A 71 -1.56 -34.80 -13.03
N GLY A 72 -0.56 -35.55 -13.47
CA GLY A 72 -0.59 -36.50 -14.57
C GLY A 72 -0.66 -35.81 -15.92
N GLY A 73 -0.50 -34.48 -15.96
CA GLY A 73 -0.78 -33.66 -17.14
C GLY A 73 -2.26 -33.28 -17.30
N GLU A 74 -3.09 -33.39 -16.26
CA GLU A 74 -4.52 -33.01 -16.29
C GLU A 74 -4.74 -31.55 -16.74
N PHE A 75 -3.86 -30.64 -16.30
CA PHE A 75 -3.90 -29.22 -16.64
C PHE A 75 -2.89 -28.83 -17.74
N GLY A 76 -2.23 -29.80 -18.37
CA GLY A 76 -1.33 -29.60 -19.50
C GLY A 76 -0.21 -28.58 -19.22
N ILE A 77 -0.13 -27.52 -20.02
CA ILE A 77 0.93 -26.49 -19.93
C ILE A 77 0.96 -25.78 -18.57
N LEU A 78 -0.16 -25.73 -17.84
CA LEU A 78 -0.24 -25.07 -16.53
C LEU A 78 0.58 -25.79 -15.44
N GLU A 79 0.87 -27.08 -15.64
CA GLU A 79 1.74 -27.88 -14.76
C GLU A 79 3.22 -27.77 -15.13
N GLY A 80 3.48 -27.24 -16.32
CA GLY A 80 4.76 -27.22 -16.98
C GLY A 80 5.80 -26.31 -16.33
N ARG A 81 7.08 -26.58 -16.64
CA ARG A 81 8.22 -25.86 -16.07
C ARG A 81 8.20 -24.38 -16.41
N SER A 82 7.79 -24.00 -17.62
CA SER A 82 7.72 -22.62 -18.07
C SER A 82 6.79 -21.78 -17.19
N VAL A 83 5.61 -22.31 -16.86
CA VAL A 83 4.66 -21.62 -15.99
C VAL A 83 5.16 -21.62 -14.54
N ALA A 84 5.79 -22.71 -14.09
CA ALA A 84 6.38 -22.79 -12.76
C ALA A 84 7.50 -21.77 -12.52
N LEU A 85 8.26 -21.42 -13.57
CA LEU A 85 9.34 -20.43 -13.50
C LEU A 85 8.86 -18.98 -13.67
N LEU A 86 7.60 -18.75 -14.00
CA LEU A 86 7.04 -17.39 -14.08
C LEU A 86 7.08 -16.70 -12.72
N HIS A 87 6.65 -17.39 -11.66
CA HIS A 87 6.64 -16.86 -10.30
C HIS A 87 8.01 -16.34 -9.83
N PRO A 88 9.08 -17.15 -9.80
CA PRO A 88 10.38 -16.68 -9.35
C PRO A 88 10.94 -15.54 -10.22
N LEU A 89 10.68 -15.55 -11.54
CA LEU A 89 11.07 -14.47 -12.44
C LEU A 89 10.35 -13.15 -12.09
N VAL A 90 9.03 -13.20 -11.97
CA VAL A 90 8.20 -12.04 -11.63
C VAL A 90 8.55 -11.52 -10.24
N MET A 91 8.78 -12.40 -9.27
CA MET A 91 9.17 -12.02 -7.91
C MET A 91 10.52 -11.29 -7.87
N GLY A 92 11.50 -11.71 -8.69
CA GLY A 92 12.74 -10.96 -8.85
C GLY A 92 12.52 -9.54 -9.39
N GLY A 93 11.64 -9.40 -10.38
CA GLY A 93 11.23 -8.09 -10.93
C GLY A 93 10.48 -7.22 -9.91
N LEU A 94 9.50 -7.80 -9.20
CA LEU A 94 8.73 -7.10 -8.16
C LEU A 94 9.60 -6.66 -6.99
N PHE A 95 10.63 -7.43 -6.63
CA PHE A 95 11.58 -7.02 -5.60
C PHE A 95 12.35 -5.75 -6.01
N ALA A 96 12.94 -5.74 -7.20
CA ALA A 96 13.62 -4.54 -7.72
C ALA A 96 12.66 -3.35 -7.83
N TYR A 97 11.43 -3.60 -8.29
CA TYR A 97 10.40 -2.57 -8.41
C TYR A 97 9.95 -2.04 -7.04
N THR A 98 9.93 -2.88 -6.00
CA THR A 98 9.65 -2.48 -4.61
C THR A 98 10.72 -1.52 -4.08
N LEU A 99 12.01 -1.81 -4.33
CA LEU A 99 13.10 -0.91 -3.95
C LEU A 99 12.99 0.44 -4.67
N TRP A 100 12.67 0.41 -5.97
CA TRP A 100 12.40 1.62 -6.74
C TRP A 100 11.21 2.43 -6.21
N ALA A 101 10.09 1.78 -5.89
CA ALA A 101 8.94 2.43 -5.27
C ALA A 101 9.31 3.06 -3.91
N GLY A 102 10.14 2.37 -3.12
CA GLY A 102 10.73 2.89 -1.87
C GLY A 102 11.55 4.15 -2.10
N TYR A 103 12.41 4.17 -3.12
CA TYR A 103 13.15 5.38 -3.52
C TYR A 103 12.22 6.55 -3.87
N LEU A 104 11.17 6.32 -4.66
CA LEU A 104 10.19 7.37 -5.00
C LEU A 104 9.50 7.92 -3.74
N GLY A 105 9.13 7.04 -2.81
CA GLY A 105 8.53 7.42 -1.53
C GLY A 105 9.47 8.24 -0.66
N TRP A 106 10.76 7.89 -0.66
CA TRP A 106 11.81 8.65 0.03
C TRP A 106 11.98 10.06 -0.55
N GLN A 107 12.03 10.20 -1.87
CA GLN A 107 12.11 11.52 -2.53
C GLN A 107 10.90 12.39 -2.19
N TRP A 108 9.70 11.81 -2.14
CA TRP A 108 8.49 12.54 -1.71
C TRP A 108 8.55 12.96 -0.23
N ARG A 109 9.11 12.12 0.65
CA ARG A 109 9.36 12.49 2.04
C ARG A 109 10.35 13.67 2.13
N ARG A 110 11.44 13.63 1.34
CA ARG A 110 12.49 14.68 1.31
C ARG A 110 11.93 16.06 0.96
N VAL A 111 10.97 16.16 0.02
CA VAL A 111 10.30 17.44 -0.31
C VAL A 111 9.67 18.11 0.92
N ARG A 112 9.13 17.33 1.86
CA ARG A 112 8.50 17.82 3.08
C ARG A 112 9.55 18.17 4.14
N THR A 113 10.49 17.27 4.40
CA THR A 113 11.52 17.50 5.44
C THR A 113 12.43 18.69 5.11
N ILE A 114 12.74 18.92 3.82
CA ILE A 114 13.47 20.13 3.42
C ILE A 114 12.69 21.40 3.77
N GLN A 115 11.37 21.39 3.61
CA GLN A 115 10.56 22.57 3.95
C GLN A 115 10.65 22.87 5.44
N ASP A 116 10.66 21.83 6.28
CA ASP A 116 10.82 21.97 7.73
C ASP A 116 12.22 22.49 8.09
N GLU A 117 13.28 21.97 7.45
CA GLU A 117 14.66 22.46 7.59
C GLU A 117 14.78 23.95 7.21
N ILE A 118 14.20 24.35 6.07
CA ILE A 118 14.18 25.75 5.63
C ILE A 118 13.47 26.64 6.65
N ASN A 119 12.32 26.19 7.16
CA ASN A 119 11.55 26.96 8.13
C ASN A 119 12.32 27.14 9.44
N GLU A 120 13.05 26.12 9.88
CA GLU A 120 13.88 26.20 11.09
C GLU A 120 15.09 27.13 10.89
N LEU A 121 15.80 27.03 9.77
CA LEU A 121 16.91 27.93 9.44
C LEU A 121 16.45 29.39 9.33
N LYS A 122 15.27 29.65 8.76
CA LYS A 122 14.68 31.00 8.72
C LYS A 122 14.35 31.54 10.11
N LYS A 123 13.98 30.68 11.07
CA LYS A 123 13.81 31.10 12.47
C LYS A 123 15.14 31.47 13.12
N GLN A 124 16.27 30.92 12.70
CA GLN A 124 17.59 31.30 13.21
C GLN A 124 18.06 32.67 12.69
N LEU A 125 17.63 33.06 11.48
CA LEU A 125 17.93 34.39 10.91
C LEU A 125 17.15 35.52 11.57
N LYS A 126 15.91 35.30 12.02
CA LYS A 126 15.08 36.33 12.67
C LYS A 126 15.71 36.94 13.94
N PRO A 127 16.29 36.15 14.87
CA PRO A 127 17.05 36.65 16.01
C PRO A 127 18.33 37.40 15.63
N ALA A 128 19.05 36.94 14.60
CA ALA A 128 20.29 37.56 14.15
C ALA A 128 20.07 38.93 13.48
N ALA A 129 18.97 39.10 12.74
CA ALA A 129 18.57 40.39 12.16
C ALA A 129 18.07 41.38 13.22
N ALA A 130 17.42 40.92 14.30
CA ALA A 130 16.98 41.76 15.41
C ALA A 130 18.15 42.22 16.31
N ALA A 131 19.21 41.42 16.42
CA ALA A 131 20.44 41.79 17.12
C ALA A 131 21.34 42.75 16.31
N ALA A 132 21.10 42.89 15.00
CA ALA A 132 21.87 43.75 14.10
C ALA A 132 21.26 45.16 13.88
N THR A 133 20.17 45.51 14.58
CA THR A 133 19.67 46.89 14.66
C THR A 133 20.28 47.63 15.86
N PRO A 134 21.35 48.42 15.70
CA PRO A 134 21.69 49.43 16.70
C PRO A 134 20.63 50.53 16.67
N ALA A 135 20.26 51.01 17.86
CA ALA A 135 19.35 52.13 18.07
C ALA A 135 19.81 53.37 17.28
N ALA A 136 19.05 53.75 16.26
CA ALA A 136 19.18 55.06 15.63
C ALA A 136 18.36 56.07 16.43
N VAL A 137 19.09 56.87 17.21
CA VAL A 137 18.63 58.12 17.82
C VAL A 137 18.26 59.14 16.75
N ALA A 138 17.28 59.99 17.08
CA ALA A 138 16.70 61.04 16.23
C ALA A 138 17.69 62.13 15.79
N ALA A 139 17.53 62.64 14.56
CA ALA A 139 17.38 64.07 14.24
C ALA A 139 17.48 64.35 12.71
N GLY A 140 16.48 65.08 12.18
CA GLY A 140 16.66 66.26 11.33
C GLY A 140 17.22 66.15 9.90
N ASP A 141 16.32 66.47 8.97
CA ASP A 141 16.50 67.39 7.83
C ASP A 141 16.86 66.87 6.41
N SER A 142 16.46 67.71 5.46
CA SER A 142 16.04 67.40 4.10
C SER A 142 17.18 67.39 3.06
N SER A 143 16.87 66.73 1.94
CA SER A 143 17.37 66.98 0.57
C SER A 143 18.54 66.16 -0.01
N SER A 144 18.29 65.72 -1.25
CA SER A 144 19.20 65.41 -2.36
C SER A 144 19.82 64.01 -2.50
N SER A 145 19.36 63.36 -3.58
CA SER A 145 20.09 62.65 -4.64
C SER A 145 20.94 61.41 -4.36
N SER A 146 20.60 60.39 -5.16
CA SER A 146 21.46 59.36 -5.76
C SER A 146 22.25 58.45 -4.82
N SER A 147 21.77 57.22 -4.69
CA SER A 147 22.64 56.08 -4.42
C SER A 147 22.21 54.89 -5.27
N SER A 148 23.13 54.45 -6.12
CA SER A 148 23.15 53.13 -6.74
C SER A 148 22.91 52.05 -5.68
N PRO A 149 22.38 50.86 -6.05
CA PRO A 149 22.19 49.79 -5.08
C PRO A 149 23.55 49.44 -4.45
N PRO A 150 23.65 49.34 -3.12
CA PRO A 150 24.90 48.96 -2.49
C PRO A 150 25.33 47.57 -2.96
N PRO A 151 26.64 47.27 -3.02
CA PRO A 151 27.13 45.93 -3.34
C PRO A 151 26.53 44.95 -2.34
N SER A 152 25.94 43.86 -2.84
CA SER A 152 25.36 42.81 -2.00
C SER A 152 26.40 42.33 -0.99
N ALA A 153 26.14 42.55 0.30
CA ALA A 153 26.90 41.92 1.36
C ALA A 153 26.98 40.40 1.11
N PRO A 154 28.12 39.75 1.39
CA PRO A 154 28.25 38.31 1.20
C PRO A 154 27.19 37.61 2.07
N LYS A 155 26.37 36.76 1.43
CA LYS A 155 25.31 36.00 2.10
C LYS A 155 25.89 35.21 3.28
N SER A 156 25.20 35.22 4.42
CA SER A 156 25.62 34.42 5.57
C SER A 156 25.57 32.92 5.24
N PRO A 157 26.35 32.05 5.91
CA PRO A 157 26.32 30.60 5.68
C PRO A 157 24.92 29.99 5.80
N VAL A 158 24.07 30.54 6.67
CA VAL A 158 22.68 30.11 6.86
C VAL A 158 21.80 30.50 5.67
N GLU A 159 21.99 31.69 5.11
CA GLU A 159 21.29 32.12 3.88
C GLU A 159 21.68 31.27 2.68
N ILE A 160 22.97 30.97 2.52
CA ILE A 160 23.47 30.05 1.48
C ILE A 160 22.77 28.70 1.63
N LYS A 161 22.66 28.18 2.86
CA LYS A 161 22.02 26.88 3.08
C LYS A 161 20.53 26.87 2.77
N ILE A 162 19.83 27.96 3.11
CA ILE A 162 18.42 28.13 2.76
C ILE A 162 18.24 28.16 1.23
N ASP A 163 19.12 28.86 0.51
CA ASP A 163 19.08 28.92 -0.95
C ASP A 163 19.31 27.55 -1.58
N GLU A 164 20.34 26.81 -1.13
CA GLU A 164 20.62 25.44 -1.58
C GLU A 164 19.42 24.50 -1.39
N LEU A 165 18.87 24.46 -0.17
CA LEU A 165 17.72 23.63 0.17
C LEU A 165 16.47 24.05 -0.62
N THR A 166 16.31 25.34 -0.88
CA THR A 166 15.21 25.86 -1.70
C THR A 166 15.31 25.36 -3.13
N GLU A 167 16.51 25.39 -3.73
CA GLU A 167 16.75 24.85 -5.07
C GLU A 167 16.63 23.32 -5.12
N GLU A 168 17.13 22.60 -4.12
CA GLU A 168 16.94 21.15 -3.98
C GLU A 168 15.44 20.81 -3.96
N ARG A 169 14.66 21.49 -3.13
CA ARG A 169 13.21 21.28 -3.04
C ARG A 169 12.50 21.58 -4.36
N LYS A 170 12.86 22.67 -5.05
CA LYS A 170 12.31 22.99 -6.38
C LYS A 170 12.59 21.86 -7.38
N LYS A 171 13.82 21.32 -7.38
CA LYS A 171 14.20 20.17 -8.22
C LYS A 171 13.38 18.93 -7.90
N LEU A 172 13.18 18.63 -6.62
CA LEU A 172 12.40 17.47 -6.19
C LEU A 172 10.91 17.59 -6.54
N ILE A 173 10.32 18.78 -6.39
CA ILE A 173 8.91 19.03 -6.77
C ILE A 173 8.70 18.79 -8.27
N LYS A 174 9.63 19.25 -9.12
CA LYS A 174 9.59 19.00 -10.58
C LYS A 174 9.60 17.50 -10.92
N GLY A 175 10.16 16.66 -10.05
CA GLY A 175 10.22 15.20 -10.25
C GLY A 175 8.91 14.44 -10.07
N SER A 176 7.83 15.10 -9.59
CA SER A 176 6.50 14.51 -9.36
C SER A 176 6.53 13.19 -8.56
N PHE A 177 7.39 13.11 -7.54
CA PHE A 177 7.63 11.87 -6.79
C PHE A 177 6.39 11.34 -6.06
N ARG A 178 5.46 12.22 -5.67
CA ARG A 178 4.18 11.82 -5.06
C ARG A 178 3.38 10.93 -5.99
N ASP A 179 3.12 11.40 -7.21
CA ASP A 179 2.25 10.71 -8.16
C ASP A 179 2.94 9.47 -8.71
N ARG A 180 4.26 9.55 -8.94
CA ARG A 180 5.07 8.40 -9.35
C ARG A 180 5.08 7.31 -8.28
N HIS A 181 5.26 7.66 -7.01
CA HIS A 181 5.22 6.70 -5.92
C HIS A 181 3.83 6.06 -5.79
N PHE A 182 2.76 6.86 -5.90
CA PHE A 182 1.40 6.34 -5.87
C PHE A 182 1.14 5.36 -7.01
N ASN A 183 1.46 5.73 -8.25
CA ASN A 183 1.29 4.86 -9.42
C ASN A 183 2.14 3.59 -9.32
N ALA A 184 3.39 3.72 -8.89
CA ALA A 184 4.26 2.56 -8.68
C ALA A 184 3.71 1.64 -7.59
N GLY A 185 3.23 2.19 -6.48
CA GLY A 185 2.58 1.44 -5.41
C GLY A 185 1.31 0.71 -5.87
N SER A 186 0.48 1.35 -6.70
CA SER A 186 -0.72 0.73 -7.25
C SER A 186 -0.40 -0.43 -8.20
N ILE A 187 0.61 -0.28 -9.06
CA ILE A 187 1.08 -1.36 -9.94
C ILE A 187 1.65 -2.52 -9.11
N LEU A 188 2.50 -2.21 -8.12
CA LEU A 188 3.09 -3.21 -7.23
C LEU A 188 2.00 -3.98 -6.47
N LEU A 189 0.99 -3.29 -5.95
CA LEU A 189 -0.12 -3.93 -5.25
C LEU A 189 -0.92 -4.85 -6.19
N GLY A 190 -1.28 -4.38 -7.38
CA GLY A 190 -2.04 -5.18 -8.34
C GLY A 190 -1.29 -6.44 -8.78
N LEU A 191 -0.08 -6.26 -9.33
CA LEU A 191 0.74 -7.37 -9.81
C LEU A 191 1.17 -8.29 -8.66
N GLY A 192 1.56 -7.73 -7.52
CA GLY A 192 2.02 -8.49 -6.38
C GLY A 192 0.94 -9.38 -5.77
N VAL A 193 -0.30 -8.88 -5.64
CA VAL A 193 -1.42 -9.70 -5.16
C VAL A 193 -1.77 -10.79 -6.17
N THR A 194 -1.84 -10.45 -7.46
CA THR A 194 -2.08 -11.44 -8.51
C THR A 194 -1.03 -12.54 -8.50
N GLU A 195 0.24 -12.20 -8.35
CA GLU A 195 1.34 -13.17 -8.34
C GLU A 195 1.34 -14.05 -7.07
N SER A 196 1.00 -13.47 -5.91
CA SER A 196 0.87 -14.23 -4.67
C SER A 196 -0.22 -15.32 -4.77
N VAL A 197 -1.37 -14.96 -5.34
CA VAL A 197 -2.46 -15.92 -5.59
C VAL A 197 -2.08 -16.88 -6.73
N GLY A 198 -1.50 -16.36 -7.81
CA GLY A 198 -1.09 -17.12 -8.98
C GLY A 198 -0.05 -18.19 -8.67
N GLY A 199 0.98 -17.87 -7.89
CA GLY A 199 2.01 -18.83 -7.46
C GLY A 199 1.45 -19.97 -6.61
N ALA A 200 0.49 -19.66 -5.72
CA ALA A 200 -0.23 -20.68 -4.96
C ALA A 200 -1.08 -21.59 -5.88
N LEU A 201 -1.85 -21.01 -6.78
CA LEU A 201 -2.66 -21.76 -7.76
C LEU A 201 -1.80 -22.62 -8.69
N ASN A 202 -0.68 -22.09 -9.17
CA ASN A 202 0.24 -22.81 -10.03
C ASN A 202 0.90 -23.99 -9.32
N THR A 203 1.21 -23.85 -8.02
CA THR A 203 1.62 -24.99 -7.19
C THR A 203 0.50 -26.02 -7.10
N TRP A 204 -0.73 -25.58 -6.82
CA TRP A 204 -1.87 -26.48 -6.73
C TRP A 204 -2.17 -27.22 -8.05
N PHE A 205 -2.10 -26.56 -9.21
CA PHE A 205 -2.25 -27.22 -10.51
C PHE A 205 -1.22 -28.34 -10.70
N ARG A 206 0.04 -28.11 -10.27
CA ARG A 206 1.08 -29.14 -10.39
C ARG A 206 0.88 -30.33 -9.47
N THR A 207 0.48 -30.10 -8.22
CA THR A 207 0.63 -31.12 -7.17
C THR A 207 -0.68 -31.50 -6.47
N GLY A 208 -1.80 -30.88 -6.85
CA GLY A 208 -3.12 -31.05 -6.22
C GLY A 208 -3.22 -30.50 -4.79
N LYS A 209 -2.15 -29.93 -4.24
CA LYS A 209 -2.07 -29.43 -2.86
C LYS A 209 -1.06 -28.29 -2.72
N LEU A 210 -1.25 -27.44 -1.72
CA LEU A 210 -0.22 -26.48 -1.30
C LEU A 210 0.78 -27.15 -0.34
N PHE A 211 1.99 -26.61 -0.29
CA PHE A 211 3.03 -27.02 0.66
C PHE A 211 3.25 -25.88 1.66
N PRO A 212 2.58 -25.91 2.83
CA PRO A 212 2.77 -24.88 3.84
C PRO A 212 4.22 -24.87 4.32
N GLY A 213 4.88 -23.72 4.22
CA GLY A 213 6.29 -23.56 4.54
C GLY A 213 6.68 -22.09 4.59
N PRO A 214 7.93 -21.79 4.99
CA PRO A 214 8.37 -20.41 5.24
C PRO A 214 8.12 -19.46 4.07
N HIS A 215 8.40 -19.90 2.84
CA HIS A 215 8.18 -19.09 1.63
C HIS A 215 6.70 -18.71 1.44
N LEU A 216 5.81 -19.69 1.48
CA LEU A 216 4.36 -19.48 1.31
C LEU A 216 3.77 -18.59 2.41
N PHE A 217 4.16 -18.81 3.67
CA PHE A 217 3.69 -17.97 4.79
C PHE A 217 4.24 -16.54 4.73
N ALA A 218 5.51 -16.38 4.37
CA ALA A 218 6.09 -15.05 4.17
C ALA A 218 5.43 -14.32 3.00
N GLY A 219 5.15 -15.00 1.88
CA GLY A 219 4.44 -14.42 0.74
C GLY A 219 3.02 -13.97 1.09
N ALA A 220 2.29 -14.79 1.86
CA ALA A 220 0.98 -14.41 2.38
C ALA A 220 1.06 -13.18 3.31
N ALA A 221 2.04 -13.15 4.22
CA ALA A 221 2.26 -12.00 5.10
C ALA A 221 2.58 -10.72 4.32
N ILE A 222 3.44 -10.79 3.30
CA ILE A 222 3.76 -9.65 2.42
C ILE A 222 2.51 -9.12 1.74
N THR A 223 1.65 -10.01 1.26
CA THR A 223 0.38 -9.64 0.60
C THR A 223 -0.51 -8.84 1.55
N VAL A 224 -0.64 -9.27 2.80
CA VAL A 224 -1.39 -8.55 3.84
C VAL A 224 -0.75 -7.21 4.16
N LEU A 225 0.58 -7.16 4.29
CA LEU A 225 1.32 -5.92 4.58
C LEU A 225 1.16 -4.89 3.45
N TRP A 226 1.18 -5.30 2.17
CA TRP A 226 0.88 -4.42 1.05
C TRP A 226 -0.53 -3.85 1.13
N ALA A 227 -1.54 -4.70 1.36
CA ALA A 227 -2.92 -4.25 1.52
C ALA A 227 -3.09 -3.27 2.69
N ALA A 228 -2.50 -3.58 3.85
CA ALA A 228 -2.53 -2.73 5.03
C ALA A 228 -1.83 -1.38 4.77
N ALA A 229 -0.66 -1.39 4.13
CA ALA A 229 0.05 -0.16 3.79
C ALA A 229 -0.74 0.70 2.80
N ALA A 230 -1.37 0.11 1.79
CA ALA A 230 -2.23 0.82 0.83
C ALA A 230 -3.48 1.43 1.50
N ALA A 231 -4.06 0.74 2.48
CA ALA A 231 -5.22 1.22 3.22
C ALA A 231 -4.95 2.50 4.04
N LEU A 232 -3.68 2.81 4.35
CA LEU A 232 -3.29 4.02 5.07
C LEU A 232 -3.28 5.28 4.20
N VAL A 233 -3.32 5.13 2.87
CA VAL A 233 -3.15 6.24 1.92
C VAL A 233 -4.19 7.36 2.12
N PRO A 234 -5.50 7.11 2.33
CA PRO A 234 -6.47 8.19 2.56
C PRO A 234 -6.14 9.05 3.80
N ALA A 235 -5.65 8.43 4.89
CA ALA A 235 -5.25 9.16 6.09
C ALA A 235 -3.95 9.96 5.85
N MET A 236 -2.99 9.38 5.14
CA MET A 236 -1.74 10.04 4.76
C MET A 236 -1.97 11.26 3.86
N GLN A 237 -2.90 11.17 2.91
CA GLN A 237 -3.28 12.29 2.04
C GLN A 237 -3.89 13.44 2.84
N LYS A 238 -4.57 13.15 3.95
CA LYS A 238 -5.14 14.14 4.89
C LYS A 238 -4.14 14.75 5.89
N GLY A 239 -2.85 14.41 5.83
CA GLY A 239 -1.87 15.01 6.72
C GLY A 239 -1.44 14.14 7.91
N ASN A 240 -2.00 12.94 8.11
CA ASN A 240 -1.72 12.13 9.30
C ASN A 240 -0.29 11.55 9.30
N GLU A 241 0.58 12.03 10.20
CA GLU A 241 1.96 11.57 10.31
C GLU A 241 2.10 10.15 10.89
N THR A 242 1.21 9.73 11.80
CA THR A 242 1.20 8.35 12.31
C THR A 242 0.94 7.35 11.17
N ALA A 243 -0.03 7.65 10.29
CA ALA A 243 -0.32 6.83 9.12
C ALA A 243 0.88 6.76 8.16
N ARG A 244 1.62 7.87 7.98
CA ARG A 244 2.83 7.90 7.14
C ARG A 244 3.94 7.04 7.74
N SER A 245 4.19 7.17 9.04
CA SER A 245 5.20 6.37 9.74
C SER A 245 4.86 4.89 9.73
N LEU A 246 3.58 4.54 9.96
CA LEU A 246 3.13 3.15 9.90
C LEU A 246 3.24 2.59 8.47
N HIS A 247 2.87 3.34 7.44
CA HIS A 247 3.07 2.93 6.04
C HIS A 247 4.54 2.64 5.73
N ILE A 248 5.47 3.47 6.21
CA ILE A 248 6.90 3.25 6.04
C ILE A 248 7.35 2.00 6.80
N ALA A 249 6.92 1.82 8.04
CA ALA A 249 7.29 0.65 8.86
C ALA A 249 6.80 -0.67 8.25
N LEU A 250 5.53 -0.72 7.81
CA LEU A 250 4.97 -1.90 7.14
C LEU A 250 5.76 -2.25 5.86
N ASN A 251 6.13 -1.24 5.08
CA ASN A 251 6.89 -1.46 3.85
C ASN A 251 8.36 -1.81 4.10
N ALA A 252 8.97 -1.33 5.19
CA ALA A 252 10.30 -1.76 5.60
C ALA A 252 10.29 -3.25 5.98
N ILE A 253 9.29 -3.70 6.74
CA ILE A 253 9.09 -5.11 7.06
C ILE A 253 8.86 -5.93 5.78
N ASN A 254 8.05 -5.43 4.83
CA ASN A 254 7.88 -6.08 3.52
C ASN A 254 9.19 -6.33 2.80
N VAL A 255 10.06 -5.32 2.71
CA VAL A 255 11.36 -5.45 2.04
C VAL A 255 12.23 -6.50 2.73
N LEU A 256 12.25 -6.52 4.07
CA LEU A 256 12.99 -7.52 4.83
C LEU A 256 12.47 -8.95 4.57
N LEU A 257 11.14 -9.12 4.54
CA LEU A 257 10.53 -10.41 4.21
C LEU A 257 10.81 -10.84 2.77
N PHE A 258 10.84 -9.90 1.81
CA PHE A 258 11.26 -10.18 0.44
C PHE A 258 12.69 -10.70 0.38
N ILE A 259 13.63 -10.03 1.06
CA ILE A 259 15.03 -10.46 1.13
C ILE A 259 15.14 -11.85 1.74
N TRP A 260 14.40 -12.11 2.83
CA TRP A 260 14.39 -13.41 3.49
C TRP A 260 13.80 -14.53 2.62
N GLN A 261 12.87 -14.20 1.71
CA GLN A 261 12.30 -15.19 0.79
C GLN A 261 13.25 -15.63 -0.31
N ILE A 262 14.31 -14.89 -0.61
CA ILE A 262 15.26 -15.24 -1.68
C ILE A 262 15.83 -16.66 -1.53
N PRO A 263 16.45 -17.05 -0.40
CA PRO A 263 16.99 -18.41 -0.26
C PRO A 263 15.89 -19.48 -0.34
N THR A 264 14.77 -19.28 0.35
CA THR A 264 13.67 -20.27 0.35
C THR A 264 13.00 -20.41 -1.02
N GLY A 265 12.97 -19.35 -1.83
CA GLY A 265 12.47 -19.38 -3.20
C GLY A 265 13.41 -20.14 -4.13
N LEU A 266 14.73 -19.97 -3.98
CA LEU A 266 15.72 -20.69 -4.78
C LEU A 266 15.70 -22.20 -4.50
N GLU A 267 15.45 -22.62 -3.26
CA GLU A 267 15.22 -24.03 -2.92
C GLU A 267 13.98 -24.59 -3.66
N ILE A 268 12.90 -23.81 -3.76
CA ILE A 268 11.70 -24.22 -4.51
C ILE A 268 11.99 -24.30 -6.01
N VAL A 269 12.77 -23.35 -6.57
CA VAL A 269 13.21 -23.42 -7.96
C VAL A 269 13.97 -24.72 -8.23
N GLY A 270 14.86 -25.14 -7.32
CA GLY A 270 15.53 -26.45 -7.39
C GLY A 270 14.54 -27.61 -7.52
N LYS A 271 13.51 -27.64 -6.67
CA LYS A 271 12.43 -28.65 -6.73
C LYS A 271 11.63 -28.57 -8.03
N VAL A 272 11.38 -27.37 -8.57
CA VAL A 272 10.73 -27.22 -9.87
C VAL A 272 11.58 -27.89 -10.95
N PHE A 273 12.90 -27.68 -10.97
CA PHE A 273 13.77 -28.35 -11.93
C PHE A 273 13.79 -29.88 -11.76
N GLU A 274 13.70 -30.38 -10.52
CA GLU A 274 13.66 -31.81 -10.22
C GLU A 274 12.34 -32.49 -10.65
N PHE A 275 11.19 -31.86 -10.40
CA PHE A 275 9.88 -32.51 -10.52
C PHE A 275 9.02 -32.10 -11.72
N THR A 276 9.43 -31.09 -12.50
CA THR A 276 8.68 -30.64 -13.68
C THR A 276 9.42 -30.93 -14.98
N THR A 277 8.71 -30.99 -16.10
CA THR A 277 9.29 -31.09 -17.45
C THR A 277 8.87 -29.90 -18.29
N TRP A 278 9.58 -29.67 -19.40
CA TRP A 278 9.17 -28.69 -20.39
C TRP A 278 7.92 -29.18 -21.17
N PRO A 279 7.09 -28.28 -21.72
CA PRO A 279 7.19 -26.83 -21.69
C PRO A 279 7.03 -26.28 -20.28
#